data_AF-A0A182ATU8-F1
#
_entry.id   AF-A0A182ATU8-F1
#
_cell.length_a   1.000
_cell.length_b   1.000
_cell.length_c   1.000
_cell.angle_alpha   90.00
_cell.angle_beta   90.00
_cell.angle_gamma   90.00
#
_symmetry.space_group_name_H-M   'P 1'
#
loop_
_entity.id
_entity.type
_entity.pdbx_description
1 polymer ?
#
loop_
_entity_poly.entity_id
_entity_poly.type
_entity_poly.pdbx_seq_one_letter_code
_entity_poly.pdbx_strand_id
1 'polypeptide(L)'
;MDSSNPLHQLLLRGLGTTSLVSDRLRYVTQEWVRSGKLDPSHASALVEDVLRALRGDTPGLEEQAGRQLERNRDQLLQDLGIPLQRELDELRGRIDRLEQAQRQRNGEAAGE
;
A
#
# COMPACT_ATOMS: atom_id res chain seq x y z
N MET A 1 -15.38 6.61 0.05
CA MET A 1 -14.76 5.34 -0.35
C MET A 1 -15.36 4.93 -1.69
N ASP A 2 -14.71 5.26 -2.80
CA ASP A 2 -15.13 4.79 -4.11
C ASP A 2 -14.49 3.43 -4.39
N SER A 3 -15.10 2.40 -3.80
CA SER A 3 -14.82 0.98 -4.04
C SER A 3 -15.50 0.48 -5.32
N SER A 4 -15.63 1.34 -6.33
CA SER A 4 -16.35 1.09 -7.58
C SER A 4 -15.43 0.79 -8.76
N ASN A 5 -14.10 0.83 -8.59
CA ASN A 5 -13.17 0.51 -9.68
C ASN A 5 -12.84 -0.99 -9.72
N PRO A 6 -13.43 -1.77 -10.65
CA PRO A 6 -13.22 -3.22 -10.74
C PRO A 6 -11.77 -3.59 -11.06
N LEU A 7 -10.98 -2.71 -11.66
CA LEU A 7 -9.53 -2.92 -11.84
C LEU A 7 -8.80 -2.98 -10.50
N HIS A 8 -9.19 -2.11 -9.57
CA HIS A 8 -8.61 -2.08 -8.22
C HIS A 8 -8.94 -3.39 -7.47
N GLN A 9 -10.18 -3.89 -7.61
CA GLN A 9 -10.58 -5.15 -6.98
C GLN A 9 -9.90 -6.39 -7.59
N LEU A 10 -9.67 -6.39 -8.91
CA LEU A 10 -8.92 -7.46 -9.59
C LEU A 10 -7.45 -7.46 -9.17
N LEU A 11 -6.84 -6.28 -9.02
CA LEU A 11 -5.46 -6.09 -8.59
C LEU A 11 -5.27 -6.51 -7.11
N LEU A 12 -6.20 -6.15 -6.23
CA LEU A 12 -6.20 -6.56 -4.82
C LEU A 12 -6.43 -8.05 -4.61
N ARG A 13 -7.12 -8.73 -5.53
CA ARG A 13 -7.46 -10.15 -5.38
C ARG A 13 -6.42 -11.10 -5.96
N GLY A 14 -5.35 -10.59 -6.59
CA GLY A 14 -4.28 -11.41 -7.16
C GLY A 14 -4.76 -12.42 -8.21
N LEU A 15 -5.96 -12.23 -8.77
CA LEU A 15 -6.54 -13.14 -9.76
C LEU A 15 -5.93 -12.82 -11.13
N GLY A 16 -4.80 -13.46 -11.39
CA GLY A 16 -4.06 -13.42 -12.65
C GLY A 16 -4.83 -14.00 -13.82
N THR A 17 -5.70 -13.20 -14.44
CA THR A 17 -6.11 -13.42 -15.83
C THR A 17 -5.66 -12.22 -16.65
N THR A 18 -4.40 -12.26 -17.10
CA THR A 18 -3.75 -11.27 -17.98
C THR A 18 -4.60 -10.86 -19.19
N SER A 19 -5.56 -11.69 -19.59
CA SER A 19 -6.53 -11.40 -20.66
C SER A 19 -7.58 -10.33 -20.27
N LEU A 20 -8.20 -10.37 -19.09
CA LEU A 20 -9.23 -9.40 -18.67
C LEU A 20 -8.65 -8.01 -18.36
N VAL A 21 -7.39 -7.95 -17.93
CA VAL A 21 -6.70 -6.69 -17.62
C VAL A 21 -6.39 -5.90 -18.89
N SER A 22 -6.09 -6.58 -20.00
CA SER A 22 -5.71 -5.96 -21.27
C SER A 22 -6.84 -5.16 -21.92
N ASP A 23 -8.03 -5.75 -22.02
CA ASP A 23 -9.19 -5.09 -22.64
C ASP A 23 -9.68 -3.93 -21.77
N ARG A 24 -9.63 -4.08 -20.45
CA ARG A 24 -10.05 -3.03 -19.53
C ARG A 24 -9.08 -1.86 -19.49
N LEU A 25 -7.78 -2.13 -19.54
CA LEU A 25 -6.75 -1.10 -19.64
C LEU A 25 -6.89 -0.30 -20.94
N ARG A 26 -7.13 -0.99 -22.06
CA ARG A 26 -7.38 -0.34 -23.36
C ARG A 26 -8.61 0.57 -23.30
N TYR A 27 -9.70 0.11 -22.69
CA TYR A 27 -10.91 0.90 -22.51
C TYR A 27 -10.69 2.17 -21.67
N VAL A 28 -10.02 2.05 -20.51
CA VAL A 28 -9.74 3.21 -19.64
C VAL A 28 -8.82 4.22 -20.34
N THR A 29 -7.82 3.73 -21.06
CA THR A 29 -6.90 4.57 -21.83
C THR A 29 -7.65 5.35 -22.92
N GLN A 30 -8.56 4.70 -23.64
CA GLN A 30 -9.41 5.36 -24.64
C GLN A 30 -10.31 6.43 -24.03
N GLU A 31 -10.88 6.20 -22.84
CA GLU A 31 -11.67 7.21 -22.13
C GLU A 31 -10.81 8.41 -21.69
N TRP A 32 -9.55 8.19 -21.32
CA TRP A 32 -8.61 9.29 -21.04
C TRP A 32 -8.23 10.08 -22.29
N VAL A 33 -8.09 9.43 -23.44
CA VAL A 33 -7.91 10.12 -24.72
C VAL A 33 -9.15 10.95 -25.07
N ARG A 34 -10.34 10.35 -24.97
CA ARG A 34 -11.61 11.01 -25.29
C ARG A 34 -11.90 12.20 -24.38
N SER A 35 -11.50 12.13 -23.12
CA SER A 35 -11.64 13.24 -22.15
C SER A 35 -10.52 14.28 -22.25
N GLY A 36 -9.58 14.14 -23.20
CA GLY A 36 -8.45 15.05 -23.39
C GLY A 36 -7.37 14.97 -22.31
N LYS A 37 -7.44 13.96 -21.44
CA LYS A 37 -6.46 13.72 -20.36
C LYS A 37 -5.21 12.97 -20.84
N LEU A 38 -5.27 12.36 -22.02
CA LEU A 38 -4.16 11.64 -22.62
C LEU A 38 -4.09 11.95 -24.11
N ASP A 39 -2.88 12.17 -24.61
CA ASP A 39 -2.66 12.35 -26.04
C ASP A 39 -2.87 11.02 -26.80
N PRO A 40 -3.66 11.01 -27.89
CA PRO A 40 -3.90 9.80 -28.68
C PRO A 40 -2.63 9.09 -29.16
N SER A 41 -1.56 9.84 -29.46
CA SER A 41 -0.28 9.28 -29.95
C SER A 41 0.47 8.49 -28.87
N HIS A 42 0.20 8.75 -27.59
CA HIS A 42 0.87 8.10 -26.45
C HIS A 42 0.04 6.97 -25.83
N ALA A 43 -1.24 6.86 -26.22
CA ALA A 43 -2.17 5.89 -25.64
C ALA A 43 -1.73 4.43 -25.83
N SER A 44 -1.27 4.07 -27.03
CA SER A 44 -0.83 2.70 -27.31
C SER A 44 0.44 2.33 -26.55
N ALA A 45 1.40 3.25 -26.44
CA ALA A 45 2.63 3.05 -25.69
C ALA A 45 2.35 2.84 -24.20
N LEU A 46 1.46 3.65 -23.61
CA LEU A 46 1.05 3.49 -22.20
C LEU A 46 0.42 2.12 -21.93
N VAL A 47 -0.47 1.65 -22.80
CA VAL A 47 -1.10 0.33 -22.69
C VAL A 47 -0.04 -0.77 -22.79
N GLU A 48 0.87 -0.64 -23.75
CA GLU A 48 1.95 -1.59 -23.98
C GLU A 48 2.91 -1.68 -22.78
N ASP A 49 3.33 -0.54 -22.24
CA ASP A 49 4.23 -0.45 -21.08
C ASP A 49 3.62 -1.06 -19.82
N VAL A 50 2.35 -0.79 -19.55
CA VAL A 50 1.65 -1.39 -18.39
C VAL A 50 1.48 -2.90 -18.58
N LEU A 51 1.15 -3.35 -19.80
CA LEU A 51 1.08 -4.79 -20.09
C LEU A 51 2.43 -5.48 -20.03
N ARG A 52 3.51 -4.78 -20.36
CA ARG A 52 4.88 -5.27 -20.27
C ARG A 52 5.33 -5.38 -18.80
N ALA A 53 5.00 -4.38 -17.98
CA ALA A 53 5.24 -4.40 -16.55
C ALA A 53 4.48 -5.53 -15.86
N LEU A 54 3.21 -5.74 -16.22
CA LEU A 54 2.38 -6.84 -15.68
C LEU A 54 2.85 -8.24 -16.11
N ARG A 55 3.57 -8.35 -17.22
CA ARG A 55 4.17 -9.61 -17.69
C ARG A 55 5.52 -9.92 -17.04
N GLY A 56 6.08 -9.00 -16.25
CA GLY A 56 7.44 -9.12 -15.71
C GLY A 56 8.53 -8.87 -16.77
N ASP A 57 8.16 -8.42 -17.97
CA ASP A 57 9.08 -8.19 -19.10
C ASP A 57 9.92 -6.91 -18.93
N THR A 58 9.88 -6.27 -17.75
CA THR A 58 10.64 -5.07 -17.42
C THR A 58 11.62 -5.37 -16.28
N PRO A 59 12.71 -6.09 -16.57
CA PRO A 59 13.73 -6.40 -15.56
C PRO A 59 14.32 -5.10 -15.03
N GLY A 60 14.10 -4.84 -13.73
CA GLY A 60 14.52 -3.61 -13.05
C GLY A 60 13.37 -2.80 -12.44
N LEU A 61 12.15 -2.87 -13.00
CA LEU A 61 10.98 -2.24 -12.37
C LEU A 61 10.57 -2.96 -11.10
N GLU A 62 10.61 -4.29 -11.08
CA GLU A 62 10.32 -5.08 -9.87
C GLU A 62 11.33 -4.80 -8.76
N GLU A 63 12.62 -4.72 -9.09
CA GLU A 63 13.64 -4.37 -8.10
C GLU A 63 13.51 -2.92 -7.61
N GLN A 64 13.24 -1.98 -8.52
CA GLN A 64 13.06 -0.58 -8.14
C GLN A 64 11.78 -0.37 -7.32
N ALA A 65 10.69 -1.03 -7.69
CA ALA A 65 9.45 -1.05 -6.94
C ALA A 65 9.63 -1.73 -5.58
N GLY A 66 10.32 -2.87 -5.53
CA GLY A 66 10.68 -3.57 -4.29
C GLY A 66 11.45 -2.66 -3.34
N ARG A 67 12.52 -2.03 -3.84
CA ARG A 67 13.30 -1.05 -3.06
C ARG A 67 12.47 0.16 -2.61
N GLN A 68 11.52 0.62 -3.43
CA GLN A 68 10.65 1.75 -3.07
C GLN A 68 9.61 1.34 -2.00
N LEU A 69 9.03 0.15 -2.11
CA LEU A 69 8.13 -0.42 -1.11
C LEU A 69 8.85 -0.66 0.21
N GLU A 70 10.06 -1.21 0.20
CA GLU A 70 10.87 -1.41 1.41
C GLU A 70 11.17 -0.08 2.11
N ARG A 71 11.56 0.95 1.34
CA ARG A 71 11.84 2.29 1.90
C ARG A 71 10.61 2.97 2.48
N ASN A 72 9.44 2.74 1.90
CA ASN A 72 8.19 3.36 2.34
C ASN A 72 7.30 2.42 3.15
N ARG A 73 7.80 1.25 3.55
CA ARG A 73 6.99 0.21 4.23
C ARG A 73 6.30 0.77 5.46
N ASP A 74 7.05 1.52 6.27
CA ASP A 74 6.54 2.06 7.52
C ASP A 74 5.44 3.09 7.28
N GLN A 75 5.58 3.94 6.24
CA GLN A 75 4.54 4.88 5.82
C GLN A 75 3.29 4.14 5.31
N LEU A 76 3.48 3.09 4.50
CA LEU A 76 2.37 2.27 4.01
C LEU A 76 1.61 1.58 5.15
N LEU A 77 2.32 1.06 6.16
CA LEU A 77 1.69 0.44 7.33
C LEU A 77 0.88 1.48 8.12
N GLN A 78 1.40 2.70 8.30
CA GLN A 78 0.65 3.79 8.94
C GLN A 78 -0.60 4.18 8.16
N ASP A 79 -0.49 4.34 6.84
CA ASP A 79 -1.60 4.70 5.97
C ASP A 79 -2.70 3.62 5.96
N LEU A 80 -2.31 2.35 6.17
CA LEU A 80 -3.22 1.22 6.35
C LEU A 80 -3.79 1.09 7.78
N GLY A 81 -3.37 1.96 8.70
CA GLY A 81 -3.78 1.93 10.10
C GLY A 81 -3.18 0.75 10.89
N ILE A 82 -2.10 0.15 10.40
CA ILE A 82 -1.39 -0.93 11.07
C ILE A 82 -0.33 -0.31 11.99
N PRO A 83 -0.40 -0.53 13.31
CA PRO A 83 0.57 0.03 14.26
C PRO A 83 1.96 -0.55 14.02
N LEU A 84 3.00 0.29 14.12
CA LEU A 84 4.37 -0.18 13.98
C LEU A 84 4.84 -0.90 15.24
N GLN A 85 5.78 -1.82 15.06
CA GLN A 85 6.42 -2.52 16.18
C GLN A 85 7.05 -1.54 17.18
N ARG A 86 7.70 -0.47 16.69
CA ARG A 86 8.29 0.55 17.57
C ARG A 86 7.26 1.26 18.44
N GLU A 87 6.08 1.53 17.89
CA GLU A 87 4.99 2.18 18.62
C GLU A 87 4.41 1.24 19.69
N LEU A 88 4.30 -0.05 19.37
CA LEU A 88 3.93 -1.09 20.34
C LEU A 88 4.96 -1.23 21.45
N ASP A 89 6.26 -1.20 21.13
CA ASP A 89 7.34 -1.28 22.10
C ASP A 89 7.37 -0.06 23.03
N GLU A 90 7.15 1.14 22.48
CA GLU A 90 7.02 2.36 23.29
C GLU A 90 5.80 2.30 24.22
N LEU A 91 4.66 1.86 23.69
CA LEU A 91 3.43 1.72 24.49
C LEU A 91 3.63 0.73 25.62
N ARG A 92 4.29 -0.40 25.36
CA ARG A 92 4.65 -1.40 26.38
C ARG A 92 5.54 -0.79 27.45
N GLY A 93 6.59 -0.07 27.07
CA GLY A 93 7.47 0.60 28.03
C GLY A 93 6.75 1.66 28.87
N ARG A 94 5.75 2.35 28.29
CA ARG A 94 4.90 3.30 29.04
C ARG A 94 4.02 2.58 30.06
N ILE A 95 3.44 1.44 29.68
CA ILE A 95 2.65 0.59 30.58
C ILE A 95 3.52 0.11 31.75
N ASP A 96 4.70 -0.44 31.47
CA ASP A 96 5.61 -0.95 32.49
C ASP A 96 5.97 0.13 33.54
N ARG A 97 6.22 1.37 33.09
CA ARG A 97 6.49 2.51 33.99
C ARG A 97 5.28 2.90 34.84
N LEU A 98 4.08 2.88 34.26
CA LEU A 98 2.84 3.16 34.99
C LEU A 98 2.57 2.10 36.05
N GLU A 99 2.79 0.82 35.73
CA GLU A 99 2.64 -0.27 36.69
C GLU A 99 3.62 -0.15 37.86
N GLN A 100 4.88 0.19 37.58
CA GLN A 100 5.89 0.42 38.62
C GLN A 100 5.51 1.60 39.53
N ALA A 101 5.07 2.72 38.95
CA ALA A 101 4.63 3.89 39.70
C ALA A 101 3.41 3.57 40.59
N GLN A 102 2.47 2.75 40.10
CA GLN A 102 1.32 2.33 40.88
C GLN A 102 1.72 1.40 42.05
N ARG A 103 2.64 0.45 41.81
CA ARG A 103 3.15 -0.43 42.87
C ARG A 103 3.86 0.35 43.97
N GLN A 104 4.65 1.36 43.62
CA GLN A 104 5.33 2.22 44.59
C GLN A 104 4.30 2.96 45.46
N ARG A 105 3.32 3.64 44.86
CA ARG A 105 2.25 4.33 45.61
C ARG A 105 1.46 3.40 46.53
N ASN A 106 1.12 2.20 46.06
CA ASN A 106 0.39 1.22 46.86
C ASN A 106 1.25 0.62 47.98
N GLY A 107 2.55 0.46 47.77
CA GLY A 107 3.49 0.00 48.80
C GLY A 107 3.73 1.06 49.89
N GLU A 108 3.83 2.33 49.50
CA GLU A 108 3.89 3.46 50.44
C GLU A 108 2.61 3.56 51.28
N ALA A 109 1.43 3.41 50.67
CA ALA A 109 0.14 3.44 51.36
C ALA A 109 -0.13 2.22 52.27
N ALA A 110 0.62 1.12 52.13
CA ALA A 110 0.51 -0.06 53.00
C ALA A 110 1.54 -0.07 54.15
N GLY A 111 2.44 0.92 54.18
CA GLY A 111 3.48 1.08 55.20
C GLY A 111 3.17 2.12 56.28
N GLU A 112 2.02 2.80 56.21
CA GLU A 112 1.39 3.61 57.28
C GLU A 112 0.30 2.79 58.00
#